data_AF-A0A1F6SB28-F1
#
_entry.id   AF-A0A1F6SB28-F1
#
_cell.length_a   1.000
_cell.length_b   1.000
_cell.length_c   1.000
_cell.angle_alpha   90.00
_cell.angle_beta   90.00
_cell.angle_gamma   90.00
#
_symmetry.space_group_name_H-M   'P 1'
#
loop_
_entity.id
_entity.type
_entity.pdbx_description
1 polymer ?
#
loop_
_entity_poly.entity_id
_entity_poly.type
_entity_poly.pdbx_seq_one_letter_code
_entity_poly.pdbx_strand_id
1 'polypeptide(L)'
;MKDLEKKILQHLKARKWDNLRPSDVAKSIMIEGAELLEIFQWENLELAEVKKNKEKMEAVKNELADVLIYCIEMAVLLGLDTEKIIRTKLSFVQKKYPAKLMKKNTSKEPGTESTYWRIKKKYRKHA
;
A
#
# COMPACT_ATOMS: atom_id res chain seq x y z
N MET A 1 10.52 -11.05 -6.66
CA MET A 1 9.84 -11.20 -5.36
C MET A 1 9.84 -12.63 -4.80
N LYS A 2 10.15 -13.65 -5.61
CA LYS A 2 10.04 -15.08 -5.24
C LYS A 2 10.86 -15.51 -4.02
N ASP A 3 12.07 -14.99 -3.84
CA ASP A 3 12.89 -15.31 -2.66
C ASP A 3 12.21 -14.83 -1.36
N LEU A 4 11.66 -13.62 -1.37
CA LEU A 4 10.95 -13.05 -0.22
C LEU A 4 9.65 -13.82 0.07
N GLU A 5 8.86 -14.12 -0.95
CA GLU A 5 7.66 -14.96 -0.82
C GLU A 5 7.99 -16.33 -0.19
N LYS A 6 9.11 -16.94 -0.60
CA LYS A 6 9.60 -18.21 -0.03
C LYS A 6 10.00 -18.06 1.43
N LYS A 7 10.72 -17.00 1.80
CA LYS A 7 11.09 -16.72 3.20
C LYS A 7 9.86 -16.50 4.09
N ILE A 8 8.86 -15.78 3.59
CA ILE A 8 7.60 -15.58 4.30
C ILE A 8 6.85 -16.90 4.47
N LEU A 9 6.75 -17.72 3.41
CA LEU A 9 6.13 -19.04 3.52
C LEU A 9 6.84 -19.93 4.55
N GLN A 10 8.18 -19.90 4.60
CA GLN A 10 8.96 -20.61 5.62
C GLN A 10 8.67 -20.08 7.02
N HIS A 11 8.58 -18.77 7.19
CA HIS A 11 8.23 -18.13 8.46
C HIS A 11 6.86 -18.59 8.98
N LEU A 12 5.84 -18.60 8.10
CA LEU A 12 4.49 -19.05 8.42
C LEU A 12 4.48 -20.54 8.81
N LYS A 13 5.11 -21.40 8.00
CA LYS A 13 5.18 -22.85 8.27
C LYS A 13 5.89 -23.17 9.57
N ALA A 14 6.98 -22.47 9.89
CA ALA A 14 7.71 -22.67 11.14
C ALA A 14 6.85 -22.40 12.39
N ARG A 15 5.77 -21.63 12.26
CA ARG A 15 4.83 -21.27 13.32
C ARG A 15 3.45 -21.93 13.19
N LYS A 16 3.27 -22.79 12.17
CA LYS A 16 1.97 -23.37 11.78
C LYS A 16 0.91 -22.30 11.50
N TRP A 17 1.32 -21.21 10.87
CA TRP A 17 0.45 -20.09 10.44
C TRP A 17 0.10 -20.15 8.96
N ASP A 18 0.49 -21.21 8.26
CA ASP A 18 0.15 -21.46 6.86
C ASP A 18 -1.33 -21.86 6.64
N ASN A 19 -2.17 -21.72 7.67
CA ASN A 19 -3.60 -22.00 7.69
C ASN A 19 -4.43 -20.80 8.22
N LEU A 20 -3.84 -19.62 8.36
CA LEU A 20 -4.57 -18.41 8.76
C LEU A 20 -5.70 -18.10 7.78
N ARG A 21 -6.85 -17.67 8.29
CA ARG A 21 -7.97 -17.25 7.43
C ARG A 21 -7.61 -15.93 6.75
N PRO A 22 -7.98 -15.72 5.46
CA PRO A 22 -7.78 -14.44 4.79
C PRO A 22 -8.39 -13.26 5.56
N SER A 23 -9.51 -13.46 6.25
CA SER A 23 -10.10 -12.42 7.10
C SER A 23 -9.21 -11.98 8.26
N ASP A 24 -8.36 -12.87 8.79
CA ASP A 24 -7.47 -12.55 9.90
C ASP A 24 -6.25 -11.77 9.41
N VAL A 25 -5.65 -12.20 8.31
CA VAL A 25 -4.56 -11.45 7.65
C VAL A 25 -5.03 -10.06 7.20
N ALA A 26 -6.26 -9.94 6.70
CA ALA A 26 -6.84 -8.64 6.34
C ALA A 26 -6.99 -7.71 7.55
N LYS A 27 -7.30 -8.24 8.74
CA LYS A 27 -7.33 -7.45 9.98
C LYS A 27 -5.92 -6.99 10.34
N SER A 28 -4.92 -7.87 10.28
CA SER A 28 -3.51 -7.49 10.53
C SER A 28 -3.06 -6.36 9.62
N ILE A 29 -3.32 -6.44 8.30
CA ILE A 29 -3.02 -5.34 7.36
C ILE A 29 -3.62 -4.01 7.83
N MET A 30 -4.86 -4.03 8.33
CA MET A 30 -5.54 -2.82 8.80
C MET A 30 -5.01 -2.31 10.13
N ILE A 31 -4.59 -3.20 11.03
CA ILE A 31 -3.97 -2.85 12.32
C ILE A 31 -2.63 -2.17 12.06
N GLU A 32 -1.72 -2.80 11.33
CA GLU A 32 -0.42 -2.18 11.00
C GLU A 32 -0.58 -0.92 10.14
N GLY A 33 -1.62 -0.87 9.31
CA GLY A 33 -1.98 0.33 8.57
C GLY A 33 -2.42 1.49 9.48
N ALA A 34 -3.01 1.18 10.64
CA ALA A 34 -3.35 2.16 11.66
C ALA A 34 -2.12 2.58 12.48
N GLU A 35 -1.20 1.66 12.79
CA GLU A 35 0.08 1.99 13.44
C GLU A 35 0.95 2.90 12.56
N LEU A 36 1.03 2.61 11.25
CA LEU A 36 1.67 3.51 10.27
C LEU A 36 1.01 4.89 10.23
N LEU A 37 -0.31 4.96 10.39
CA LEU A 37 -1.05 6.22 10.42
C LEU A 37 -0.77 7.01 11.71
N GLU A 38 -0.63 6.32 12.85
CA GLU A 38 -0.39 6.92 14.16
C GLU A 38 0.86 7.82 14.18
N ILE A 39 1.90 7.47 13.41
CA ILE A 39 3.12 8.26 13.25
C ILE A 39 2.83 9.71 12.83
N PHE A 40 1.71 9.95 12.16
CA PHE A 40 1.29 11.24 11.63
C PHE A 40 0.07 11.82 12.34
N GLN A 41 -0.43 11.20 13.42
CA GLN A 41 -1.70 11.56 14.07
C GLN A 41 -1.77 13.04 14.49
N TRP A 42 -0.64 13.62 14.93
CA TRP A 42 -0.59 14.97 15.50
C TRP A 42 0.14 16.00 14.63
N GLU A 43 0.69 15.58 13.48
CA GLU A 43 1.56 16.43 12.67
C GLU A 43 1.27 16.27 11.17
N ASN A 44 1.10 17.40 10.48
CA ASN A 44 1.01 17.44 9.03
C ASN A 44 2.40 17.71 8.44
N LEU A 45 3.23 16.67 8.34
CA LEU A 45 4.59 16.80 7.82
C LEU A 45 4.64 16.65 6.29
N GLU A 46 5.41 17.52 5.66
CA GLU A 46 5.78 17.40 4.26
C GLU A 46 6.82 16.29 4.06
N LEU A 47 6.87 15.73 2.84
CA LEU A 47 7.81 14.66 2.49
C LEU A 47 9.27 15.00 2.83
N ALA A 48 9.67 16.26 2.65
CA ALA A 48 11.03 16.72 2.94
C ALA A 48 11.35 16.74 4.44
N GLU A 49 10.35 17.00 5.29
CA GLU A 49 10.50 17.03 6.75
C GLU A 49 10.64 15.60 7.28
N VAL A 50 9.76 14.69 6.84
CA VAL A 50 9.86 13.26 7.18
C VAL A 50 11.23 12.72 6.81
N LYS A 51 11.70 12.96 5.57
CA LYS A 51 13.02 12.49 5.10
C LYS A 51 14.21 12.99 5.92
N LYS A 52 14.12 14.16 6.54
CA LYS A 52 15.19 14.75 7.37
C LYS A 52 15.14 14.28 8.82
N ASN A 53 13.97 13.83 9.29
CA ASN A 53 13.79 13.30 10.64
C ASN A 53 14.15 11.80 10.68
N LYS A 54 15.29 11.47 11.29
CA LYS A 54 15.78 10.08 11.37
C LYS A 54 14.86 9.17 12.16
N GLU A 55 14.35 9.65 13.30
CA GLU A 55 13.48 8.87 14.19
C GLU A 55 12.17 8.54 13.48
N LYS A 56 11.53 9.56 12.88
CA LYS A 56 10.29 9.35 12.14
C LYS A 56 10.48 8.48 10.91
N MET A 57 11.60 8.62 10.18
CA MET A 57 11.92 7.71 9.07
C MET A 57 12.04 6.27 9.54
N GLU A 58 12.59 6.03 10.72
CA GLU A 58 12.72 4.67 11.25
C GLU A 58 11.37 4.09 11.66
N ALA A 59 10.54 4.87 12.36
CA ALA A 59 9.16 4.48 12.66
C ALA A 59 8.38 4.14 11.38
N VAL A 60 8.44 5.00 10.36
CA VAL A 60 7.75 4.76 9.07
C VAL A 60 8.25 3.49 8.41
N LYS A 61 9.56 3.19 8.44
CA LYS A 61 10.10 1.97 7.84
C LYS A 61 9.56 0.72 8.53
N ASN A 62 9.47 0.72 9.85
CA ASN A 62 9.00 -0.43 10.62
C ASN A 62 7.53 -0.71 10.30
N GLU A 63 6.64 0.25 10.52
CA GLU A 63 5.20 0.03 10.31
C GLU A 63 4.87 -0.22 8.83
N LEU A 64 5.57 0.44 7.91
CA LEU A 64 5.39 0.17 6.48
C LEU A 64 5.88 -1.25 6.12
N ALA A 65 6.95 -1.74 6.74
CA ALA A 65 7.42 -3.10 6.52
C ALA A 65 6.38 -4.10 7.02
N ASP A 66 5.75 -3.88 8.17
CA ASP A 66 4.73 -4.77 8.71
C ASP A 66 3.48 -4.82 7.80
N VAL A 67 2.99 -3.68 7.32
CA VAL A 67 1.92 -3.62 6.30
C VAL A 67 2.30 -4.43 5.06
N LEU A 68 3.52 -4.27 4.55
CA LEU A 68 4.00 -4.97 3.36
C LEU A 68 4.15 -6.47 3.58
N ILE A 69 4.62 -6.90 4.76
CA ILE A 69 4.77 -8.31 5.12
C ILE A 69 3.40 -8.97 5.11
N TYR A 70 2.39 -8.43 5.82
CA TYR A 70 1.05 -9.03 5.82
C TYR A 70 0.38 -9.00 4.43
N CYS A 71 0.65 -7.99 3.61
CA CYS A 71 0.18 -7.99 2.21
C CYS A 71 0.78 -9.15 1.39
N ILE A 72 2.07 -9.46 1.59
CA ILE A 72 2.72 -10.59 0.90
C ILE A 72 2.27 -11.92 1.52
N GLU A 73 2.08 -12.01 2.83
CA GLU A 73 1.51 -13.18 3.49
C GLU A 73 0.14 -13.54 2.92
N MET A 74 -0.74 -12.56 2.75
CA MET A 74 -2.03 -12.74 2.09
C MET A 74 -1.87 -13.33 0.69
N ALA A 75 -0.97 -12.76 -0.11
CA ALA A 75 -0.72 -13.24 -1.47
C ALA A 75 -0.20 -14.69 -1.47
N VAL A 76 0.75 -15.00 -0.59
CA VAL A 76 1.35 -16.34 -0.44
C VAL A 76 0.29 -17.36 -0.02
N LEU A 77 -0.52 -17.07 1.00
CA LEU A 77 -1.58 -17.96 1.50
C LEU A 77 -2.66 -18.22 0.44
N LEU A 78 -2.95 -17.24 -0.41
CA LEU A 78 -3.91 -17.35 -1.51
C LEU A 78 -3.29 -17.90 -2.81
N GLY A 79 -2.00 -18.23 -2.83
CA GLY A 79 -1.31 -18.73 -4.03
C GLY A 79 -1.19 -17.71 -5.16
N LEU A 80 -1.21 -16.41 -4.82
CA LEU A 80 -1.07 -15.31 -5.78
C LEU A 80 0.40 -15.02 -6.07
N ASP A 81 0.69 -14.71 -7.33
CA ASP A 81 1.99 -14.16 -7.71
C ASP A 81 2.03 -12.65 -7.41
N THR A 82 2.72 -12.26 -6.34
CA THR A 82 2.71 -10.87 -5.85
C THR A 82 3.24 -9.90 -6.90
N GLU A 83 4.31 -10.29 -7.61
CA GLU A 83 4.89 -9.46 -8.65
C GLU A 83 3.92 -9.24 -9.82
N LYS A 84 3.24 -10.31 -10.26
CA LYS A 84 2.25 -10.26 -11.33
C LYS A 84 1.05 -9.38 -10.96
N ILE A 85 0.49 -9.54 -9.76
CA ILE A 85 -0.68 -8.73 -9.34
C ILE A 85 -0.31 -7.25 -9.21
N ILE A 86 0.87 -6.92 -8.67
CA ILE A 86 1.35 -5.55 -8.55
C ILE A 86 1.56 -4.94 -9.94
N ARG A 87 2.29 -5.62 -10.84
CA ARG A 87 2.56 -5.12 -12.20
C ARG A 87 1.27 -4.90 -13.00
N THR A 88 0.33 -5.83 -12.90
CA THR A 88 -0.97 -5.73 -13.57
C THR A 88 -1.74 -4.51 -13.04
N LYS A 89 -1.82 -4.36 -11.72
CA LYS A 89 -2.49 -3.21 -11.10
C LYS A 89 -1.81 -1.89 -11.45
N LEU A 90 -0.47 -1.86 -11.47
CA LEU A 90 0.29 -0.66 -11.79
C LEU A 90 0.06 -0.21 -13.24
N SER A 91 0.04 -1.13 -14.20
CA SER A 91 -0.30 -0.80 -15.59
C SER A 91 -1.71 -0.22 -15.70
N PHE A 92 -2.68 -0.79 -14.97
CA PHE A 92 -4.03 -0.26 -14.91
C PHE A 92 -4.08 1.15 -14.29
N VAL A 93 -3.34 1.38 -13.19
CA VAL A 93 -3.23 2.70 -12.53
C VAL A 93 -2.61 3.74 -13.47
N GLN A 94 -1.57 3.40 -14.22
CA GLN A 94 -0.95 4.29 -15.21
C GLN A 94 -1.91 4.68 -16.34
N LYS A 95 -2.71 3.73 -16.82
CA LYS A 95 -3.76 3.99 -17.82
C LYS A 95 -4.88 4.86 -17.23
N LYS A 96 -5.27 4.59 -15.99
CA LYS A 96 -6.32 5.34 -15.28
C LYS A 96 -5.88 6.78 -14.97
N TYR A 97 -4.63 7.00 -14.58
CA TYR A 97 -4.07 8.30 -14.22
C TYR A 97 -2.86 8.67 -15.09
N PRO A 98 -3.06 9.10 -16.35
CA PRO A 98 -1.95 9.44 -17.25
C PRO A 98 -1.09 10.59 -16.74
N ALA A 99 0.23 10.41 -16.73
CA ALA A 99 1.18 11.40 -16.19
C ALA A 99 1.04 12.80 -16.81
N LYS A 100 0.78 12.89 -18.13
CA LYS A 100 0.59 14.18 -18.83
C LYS A 100 -0.62 14.97 -18.30
N LEU A 101 -1.69 14.29 -17.89
CA LEU A 101 -2.89 14.92 -17.34
C LEU A 101 -2.67 15.29 -15.86
N MET A 102 -2.03 14.41 -15.10
CA MET A 102 -1.80 14.64 -13.67
C MET A 102 -0.80 15.76 -13.40
N LYS A 103 0.25 15.91 -14.23
CA LYS A 103 1.24 17.00 -14.08
C LYS A 103 0.69 18.39 -14.37
N LYS A 104 -0.36 18.52 -15.19
CA LYS A 104 -1.00 19.81 -15.50
C LYS A 104 -1.96 20.28 -14.41
N ASN A 105 -2.33 19.40 -13.48
CA ASN A 105 -3.35 19.64 -12.46
C ASN A 105 -2.72 20.21 -11.17
N THR A 106 -1.91 21.26 -11.29
CA THR A 106 -1.15 21.89 -10.19
C THR A 106 -1.92 22.97 -9.43
N SER A 107 -3.24 23.09 -9.59
CA SER A 107 -4.05 24.00 -8.79
C SER A 107 -4.22 23.42 -7.38
N LYS A 108 -3.51 24.02 -6.43
CA LYS A 108 -3.70 23.90 -4.98
C LYS A 108 -5.15 24.20 -4.64
N GLU A 109 -5.93 23.18 -4.27
CA GLU A 109 -6.97 23.19 -3.22
C GLU A 109 -7.79 21.88 -3.26
N PRO A 110 -8.07 21.24 -2.10
CA PRO A 110 -9.02 20.14 -2.04
C PRO A 110 -10.45 20.70 -2.09
N GLY A 111 -11.13 20.60 -3.25
CA GLY A 111 -12.55 20.96 -3.34
C GLY A 111 -13.08 21.35 -4.73
N THR A 112 -12.23 21.82 -5.63
CA THR A 112 -12.62 21.99 -7.04
C THR A 112 -12.71 20.62 -7.71
N GLU A 113 -13.66 20.41 -8.64
CA GLU A 113 -13.85 19.10 -9.30
C GLU A 113 -12.66 18.78 -10.20
N SER A 114 -11.58 18.34 -9.56
CA SER A 114 -10.28 18.19 -10.18
C SER A 114 -10.35 17.08 -11.21
N THR A 115 -9.50 17.17 -12.24
CA THR A 115 -9.33 16.14 -13.27
C THR A 115 -9.27 14.72 -12.67
N TYR A 116 -8.70 14.60 -11.45
CA TYR A 116 -8.70 13.39 -10.64
C TYR A 116 -10.09 12.86 -10.26
N TRP A 117 -11.02 13.70 -9.77
CA TRP A 117 -12.38 13.29 -9.39
C TRP A 117 -13.21 12.83 -10.60
N ARG A 118 -13.08 13.49 -11.76
CA ARG A 118 -13.72 13.06 -13.02
C ARG A 118 -13.24 11.67 -13.46
N ILE A 119 -11.93 11.44 -13.42
CA ILE A 119 -11.35 10.12 -13.69
C ILE A 119 -11.86 9.10 -12.67
N LYS A 120 -11.80 9.40 -11.37
CA LYS A 120 -12.22 8.49 -10.30
C LYS A 120 -13.70 8.07 -10.43
N LYS A 121 -14.61 9.01 -10.74
CA LYS A 121 -16.04 8.73 -11.00
C LYS A 121 -16.25 7.82 -12.22
N LYS A 122 -15.55 8.08 -13.35
CA LYS A 122 -15.68 7.27 -14.58
C LYS A 122 -15.31 5.80 -14.37
N TYR A 123 -14.25 5.54 -13.61
CA TYR A 123 -13.74 4.18 -13.40
C TYR A 123 -14.36 3.42 -12.22
N ARG A 124 -15.07 4.09 -11.29
CA ARG A 124 -15.83 3.40 -10.21
C ARG A 124 -17.08 2.68 -10.75
N LYS A 125 -17.58 3.05 -11.93
CA LYS A 125 -18.74 2.40 -12.58
C LYS A 125 -18.38 1.10 -13.34
N HIS A 126 -17.10 0.74 -13.41
CA HIS A 126 -16.59 -0.38 -14.24
C HIS A 126 -15.60 -1.29 -13.49
N ALA A 127 -15.68 -1.35 -12.16
CA ALA A 127 -14.84 -2.19 -11.31
C ALA A 127 -15.71 -3.11 -10.46
#